data_AF-A0A1V3MWM4-F1
#
_entry.id   AF-A0A1V3MWM4-F1
#
_cell.length_a   1.000
_cell.length_b   1.000
_cell.length_c   1.000
_cell.angle_alpha   90.00
_cell.angle_beta   90.00
_cell.angle_gamma   90.00
#
_symmetry.space_group_name_H-M   'P 1'
#
loop_
_entity.id
_entity.type
_entity.pdbx_description
1 polymer ?
#
loop_
_entity_poly.entity_id
_entity_poly.type
_entity_poly.pdbx_seq_one_letter_code
_entity_poly.pdbx_strand_id
1 'polypeptide(L)'
;MSTLKMTFKNWMLLLLGVIAVGMTSCSKETVDSIGRDAALNIIRTGNWERWTKTVSGNSVPELNVTREMMEEGETLNFDKDGAWHKKKDNTAVSYDYSMPDAKTMIFDGVEYKIQENIVSTVSKLTLVNQQGAIKTTMVIKRSW
;
A
#
# COMPACT_ATOMS: atom_id res chain seq x y z
N MET A 1 45.78 -36.94 8.07
CA MET A 1 45.20 -35.64 8.48
C MET A 1 45.65 -34.63 7.44
N SER A 2 44.80 -34.32 6.45
CA SER A 2 45.18 -33.47 5.30
C SER A 2 45.06 -32.00 5.71
N THR A 3 46.19 -31.34 5.91
CA THR A 3 46.25 -29.92 6.26
C THR A 3 45.99 -29.11 4.99
N LEU A 4 44.76 -28.60 4.83
CA LEU A 4 44.38 -27.77 3.70
C LEU A 4 45.21 -26.45 3.74
N LYS A 5 46.24 -26.33 2.90
CA LYS A 5 46.99 -25.07 2.76
C LYS A 5 46.14 -24.08 1.94
N MET A 6 45.34 -23.28 2.65
CA MET A 6 44.61 -22.17 2.05
C MET A 6 45.58 -21.07 1.62
N THR A 7 45.62 -20.76 0.32
CA THR A 7 46.45 -19.68 -0.23
C THR A 7 45.77 -18.32 -0.03
N PHE A 8 46.54 -17.22 -0.06
CA PHE A 8 46.02 -15.85 0.06
C PHE A 8 44.88 -15.54 -0.92
N LYS A 9 44.96 -16.10 -2.14
CA LYS A 9 43.91 -16.01 -3.17
C LYS A 9 42.60 -16.67 -2.74
N ASN A 10 42.65 -17.81 -2.05
CA ASN A 10 41.46 -18.50 -1.54
C ASN A 10 40.83 -17.73 -0.37
N TRP A 11 41.65 -17.08 0.46
CA TRP A 11 41.18 -16.17 1.51
C TRP A 11 40.47 -14.93 0.95
N MET A 12 41.03 -14.32 -0.10
CA MET A 12 40.44 -13.15 -0.75
C MET A 12 39.10 -13.47 -1.45
N LEU A 13 38.97 -14.67 -2.04
CA LEU A 13 37.72 -15.15 -2.63
C LEU A 13 36.63 -15.39 -1.59
N LEU A 14 36.98 -15.92 -0.41
CA LEU A 14 36.03 -16.09 0.70
C LEU A 14 35.56 -14.74 1.26
N LEU A 15 36.48 -13.78 1.44
CA LEU A 15 36.15 -12.42 1.87
C LEU A 15 35.23 -11.70 0.87
N LEU A 16 35.51 -11.80 -0.43
CA LEU A 16 34.63 -11.25 -1.47
C LEU A 16 33.26 -11.95 -1.49
N GLY A 17 33.22 -13.26 -1.28
CA GLY A 17 31.98 -14.03 -1.16
C GLY A 17 31.11 -13.57 0.02
N VAL A 18 31.71 -13.35 1.19
CA VAL A 18 30.99 -12.88 2.39
C VAL A 18 30.48 -11.44 2.22
N ILE A 19 31.26 -10.56 1.60
CA ILE A 19 30.87 -9.16 1.32
C ILE A 19 29.72 -9.11 0.30
N ALA A 20 29.76 -9.94 -0.74
CA ALA A 20 28.70 -10.00 -1.75
C ALA A 20 27.36 -10.50 -1.17
N VAL A 21 27.39 -11.46 -0.24
CA VAL A 21 26.18 -11.96 0.42
C VAL A 21 25.58 -10.91 1.37
N GLY A 22 26.40 -10.12 2.07
CA GLY A 22 25.94 -9.08 2.99
C GLY A 22 25.19 -7.91 2.33
N MET A 23 25.49 -7.56 1.08
CA MET A 23 24.84 -6.43 0.39
C MET A 23 23.46 -6.74 -0.22
N THR A 24 23.12 -8.02 -0.40
CA THR A 24 21.84 -8.40 -1.03
C THR A 24 20.66 -8.39 -0.06
N SER A 25 20.92 -8.51 1.25
CA SER A 25 19.87 -8.53 2.29
C SER A 25 19.35 -7.14 2.65
N CYS A 26 20.23 -6.13 2.74
CA CYS A 26 19.79 -4.76 3.05
C CYS A 26 19.13 -4.05 1.86
N SER A 27 19.37 -4.50 0.63
CA SER A 27 18.87 -3.81 -0.56
C SER A 27 17.34 -3.85 -0.68
N LYS A 28 16.70 -5.01 -0.45
CA LYS A 28 15.27 -5.17 -0.68
C LYS A 28 14.44 -4.47 0.39
N GLU A 29 14.73 -4.72 1.67
CA GLU A 29 14.00 -4.09 2.78
C GLU A 29 14.16 -2.56 2.76
N THR A 30 15.36 -2.06 2.43
CA THR A 30 15.59 -0.60 2.33
C THR A 30 14.82 0.00 1.16
N VAL A 31 14.85 -0.60 -0.03
CA VAL A 31 14.12 -0.10 -1.22
C VAL A 31 12.61 -0.16 -1.00
N ASP A 32 12.10 -1.22 -0.39
CA ASP A 32 10.68 -1.36 -0.08
C ASP A 32 10.21 -0.33 0.95
N SER A 33 11.06 -0.02 1.95
CA SER A 33 10.76 1.03 2.94
C SER A 33 10.71 2.43 2.32
N ILE A 34 11.65 2.77 1.42
CA ILE A 34 11.65 4.04 0.67
C ILE A 34 10.41 4.15 -0.23
N GLY A 35 10.07 3.07 -0.94
CA GLY A 35 8.89 3.05 -1.80
C GLY A 35 7.59 3.24 -1.01
N ARG A 36 7.49 2.62 0.17
CA ARG A 36 6.35 2.77 1.07
C ARG A 36 6.22 4.22 1.56
N ASP A 37 7.31 4.82 2.03
CA ASP A 37 7.26 6.16 2.60
C ASP A 37 6.94 7.21 1.52
N ALA A 38 7.47 7.04 0.30
CA ALA A 38 7.09 7.84 -0.86
C ALA A 38 5.60 7.70 -1.18
N ALA A 39 5.08 6.47 -1.22
CA ALA A 39 3.66 6.21 -1.46
C ALA A 39 2.77 6.84 -0.38
N LEU A 40 3.14 6.71 0.90
CA LEU A 40 2.43 7.33 2.02
C LEU A 40 2.39 8.86 1.87
N ASN A 41 3.51 9.50 1.55
CA ASN A 41 3.54 10.95 1.35
C ASN A 41 2.61 11.40 0.21
N ILE A 42 2.61 10.68 -0.90
CA ILE A 42 1.73 10.98 -2.05
C ILE A 42 0.26 10.79 -1.67
N ILE A 43 -0.09 9.73 -0.94
CA ILE A 43 -1.46 9.46 -0.49
C ILE A 43 -1.95 10.54 0.49
N ARG A 44 -1.08 10.96 1.42
CA ARG A 44 -1.37 11.99 2.45
C ARG A 44 -1.46 13.41 1.89
N THR A 45 -0.88 13.65 0.71
CA THR A 45 -0.83 15.00 0.14
C THR A 45 -2.21 15.43 -0.35
N GLY A 46 -2.82 16.46 0.27
CA GLY A 46 -4.09 17.04 -0.20
C GLY A 46 -5.33 16.20 0.10
N ASN A 47 -6.49 16.65 -0.40
CA ASN A 47 -7.79 16.02 -0.18
C ASN A 47 -8.11 15.00 -1.28
N TRP A 48 -8.81 13.95 -0.91
CA TRP A 48 -9.52 13.09 -1.84
C TRP A 48 -11.00 13.48 -1.82
N GLU A 49 -11.61 13.64 -2.98
CA GLU A 49 -12.94 14.26 -3.11
C GLU A 49 -14.02 13.25 -3.47
N ARG A 50 -13.64 12.04 -3.91
CA ARG A 50 -14.60 11.00 -4.26
C ARG A 50 -14.11 9.62 -3.81
N TRP A 51 -15.03 8.78 -3.33
CA TRP A 51 -14.72 7.43 -2.91
C TRP A 51 -15.91 6.52 -3.18
N THR A 52 -15.72 5.59 -4.11
CA THR A 52 -16.70 4.56 -4.45
C THR A 52 -16.23 3.21 -3.94
N LYS A 53 -17.15 2.40 -3.40
CA LYS A 53 -16.92 1.00 -2.99
C LYS A 53 -17.82 0.07 -3.79
N THR A 54 -17.20 -0.88 -4.48
CA THR A 54 -17.88 -1.93 -5.25
C THR A 54 -17.59 -3.29 -4.64
N VAL A 55 -18.63 -4.08 -4.41
CA VAL A 55 -18.54 -5.51 -4.07
C VAL A 55 -19.09 -6.29 -5.25
N SER A 56 -18.36 -7.30 -5.72
CA SER A 56 -18.76 -8.15 -6.84
C SER A 56 -18.38 -9.62 -6.61
N GLY A 57 -18.94 -10.52 -7.42
CA GLY A 57 -18.63 -11.95 -7.39
C GLY A 57 -19.40 -12.77 -6.35
N ASN A 58 -20.42 -12.19 -5.70
CA ASN A 58 -21.38 -12.94 -4.90
C ASN A 58 -22.31 -13.75 -5.79
N SER A 59 -22.63 -14.96 -5.35
CA SER A 59 -23.65 -15.83 -5.98
C SER A 59 -25.06 -15.26 -5.85
N VAL A 60 -25.31 -14.44 -4.82
CA VAL A 60 -26.55 -13.70 -4.60
C VAL A 60 -26.41 -12.33 -5.29
N PRO A 61 -27.12 -12.07 -6.41
CA PRO A 61 -26.91 -10.87 -7.22
C PRO A 61 -27.09 -9.56 -6.46
N GLU A 62 -28.00 -9.51 -5.48
CA GLU A 62 -28.31 -8.31 -4.71
C GLU A 62 -27.16 -7.86 -3.79
N LEU A 63 -26.22 -8.76 -3.48
CA LEU A 63 -25.01 -8.43 -2.72
C LEU A 63 -23.90 -7.84 -3.59
N ASN A 64 -24.05 -7.86 -4.93
CA ASN A 64 -23.13 -7.23 -5.86
C ASN A 64 -23.51 -5.76 -6.04
N VAL A 65 -22.98 -4.90 -5.17
CA VAL A 65 -23.38 -3.50 -5.08
C VAL A 65 -22.22 -2.56 -5.36
N THR A 66 -22.53 -1.40 -5.92
CA THR A 66 -21.64 -0.24 -5.94
C THR A 66 -22.28 0.88 -5.15
N ARG A 67 -21.52 1.50 -4.25
CA ARG A 67 -21.98 2.61 -3.41
C ARG A 67 -20.97 3.74 -3.47
N GLU A 68 -21.47 4.96 -3.61
CA GLU A 68 -20.67 6.16 -3.35
C GLU A 68 -20.62 6.36 -1.84
N MET A 69 -19.42 6.45 -1.29
CA MET A 69 -19.17 6.55 0.15
C MET A 69 -19.10 8.00 0.63
N MET A 70 -18.98 8.95 -0.31
CA MET A 70 -18.89 10.38 -0.05
C MET A 70 -19.88 11.14 -0.93
N GLU A 71 -20.31 12.30 -0.47
CA GLU A 71 -21.05 13.26 -1.29
C GLU A 71 -20.14 14.37 -1.84
N GLU A 72 -20.60 15.06 -2.89
CA GLU A 72 -19.84 16.16 -3.49
C GLU A 72 -19.59 17.27 -2.46
N GLY A 73 -18.32 17.64 -2.24
CA GLY A 73 -17.92 18.59 -1.20
C GLY A 73 -17.51 17.95 0.13
N GLU A 74 -17.71 16.64 0.31
CA GLU A 74 -17.03 15.87 1.36
C GLU A 74 -15.59 15.55 0.94
N THR A 75 -14.73 15.28 1.92
CA THR A 75 -13.33 14.94 1.64
C THR A 75 -12.83 13.81 2.50
N LEU A 76 -11.93 13.00 1.95
CA LEU A 76 -11.12 12.03 2.68
C LEU A 76 -9.66 12.50 2.71
N ASN A 77 -9.07 12.58 3.89
CA ASN A 77 -7.66 12.87 4.09
C ASN A 77 -6.97 11.69 4.76
N PHE A 78 -5.78 11.34 4.31
CA PHE A 78 -4.91 10.41 5.05
C PHE A 78 -3.86 11.23 5.80
N ASP A 79 -3.64 10.93 7.08
CA ASP A 79 -2.59 11.56 7.88
C ASP A 79 -1.79 10.50 8.67
N LYS A 80 -0.98 10.90 9.64
CA LYS A 80 -0.16 9.95 10.42
C LYS A 80 -0.96 9.15 11.47
N ASP A 81 -2.12 9.66 11.88
CA ASP A 81 -2.95 9.14 12.97
C ASP A 81 -4.17 8.37 12.45
N GLY A 82 -4.54 8.55 11.18
CA GLY A 82 -5.64 7.83 10.55
C GLY A 82 -6.06 8.44 9.22
N ALA A 83 -7.21 8.00 8.72
CA ALA A 83 -7.88 8.62 7.59
C ALA A 83 -9.16 9.30 8.08
N TRP A 84 -9.40 10.53 7.63
CA TRP A 84 -10.49 11.36 8.09
C TRP A 84 -11.42 11.71 6.96
N HIS A 85 -12.65 11.22 7.04
CA HIS A 85 -13.74 11.59 6.15
C HIS A 85 -14.49 12.77 6.74
N LYS A 86 -14.22 13.97 6.22
CA LYS A 86 -14.90 15.21 6.60
C LYS A 86 -16.20 15.36 5.84
N LYS A 87 -17.28 15.51 6.59
CA LYS A 87 -18.65 15.66 6.14
C LYS A 87 -18.99 17.13 5.89
N LYS A 88 -20.05 17.38 5.10
CA LYS A 88 -20.54 18.74 4.79
C LYS A 88 -20.97 19.53 6.02
N ASP A 89 -21.45 18.84 7.05
CA ASP A 89 -21.87 19.43 8.32
C ASP A 89 -20.69 19.72 9.27
N ASN A 90 -19.44 19.61 8.77
CA ASN A 90 -18.19 19.73 9.52
C ASN A 90 -17.94 18.64 10.56
N THR A 91 -18.73 17.56 10.58
CA THR A 91 -18.37 16.35 11.34
C THR A 91 -17.29 15.56 10.59
N ALA A 92 -16.61 14.66 11.29
CA ALA A 92 -15.62 13.78 10.69
C ALA A 92 -15.76 12.36 11.22
N VAL A 93 -15.58 11.39 10.30
CA VAL A 93 -15.45 9.97 10.63
C VAL A 93 -14.00 9.57 10.43
N SER A 94 -13.40 8.95 11.45
CA SER A 94 -12.04 8.42 11.38
C SER A 94 -12.03 6.95 10.97
N TYR A 95 -11.04 6.56 10.18
CA TYR A 95 -10.73 5.17 9.85
C TYR A 95 -9.26 4.90 10.14
N ASP A 96 -8.98 3.75 10.74
CA ASP A 96 -7.61 3.30 10.89
C ASP A 96 -7.03 2.90 9.53
N TYR A 97 -5.77 3.23 9.28
CA TYR A 97 -5.06 2.68 8.13
C TYR A 97 -3.57 2.50 8.39
N SER A 98 -2.98 1.56 7.66
CA SER A 98 -1.52 1.39 7.59
C SER A 98 -1.11 0.86 6.23
N MET A 99 0.16 1.04 5.88
CA MET A 99 0.75 0.47 4.68
C MET A 99 1.93 -0.40 5.09
N PRO A 100 1.77 -1.74 5.24
CA PRO A 100 2.90 -2.60 5.59
C PRO A 100 4.00 -2.55 4.51
N ASP A 101 3.62 -2.34 3.25
CA ASP A 101 4.50 -2.16 2.10
C ASP A 101 3.92 -1.13 1.10
N ALA A 102 4.65 -0.83 0.03
CA ALA A 102 4.23 0.18 -0.97
C ALA A 102 3.01 -0.22 -1.82
N LYS A 103 2.59 -1.49 -1.77
CA LYS A 103 1.54 -2.12 -2.60
C LYS A 103 0.36 -2.65 -1.80
N THR A 104 0.41 -2.56 -0.48
CA THR A 104 -0.61 -3.07 0.41
C THR A 104 -1.05 -1.95 1.35
N MET A 105 -2.36 -1.78 1.51
CA MET A 105 -2.96 -0.89 2.49
C MET A 105 -3.93 -1.70 3.34
N ILE A 106 -3.78 -1.65 4.66
CA ILE A 106 -4.81 -2.09 5.59
C ILE A 106 -5.65 -0.85 5.88
N PHE A 107 -6.94 -0.90 5.56
CA PHE A 107 -7.89 0.19 5.76
C PHE A 107 -9.11 -0.34 6.51
N ASP A 108 -9.39 0.26 7.68
CA ASP A 108 -10.45 -0.18 8.60
C ASP A 108 -10.38 -1.69 8.89
N GLY A 109 -9.17 -2.18 9.19
CA GLY A 109 -8.88 -3.58 9.49
C GLY A 109 -8.86 -4.55 8.31
N VAL A 110 -9.16 -4.10 7.09
CA VAL A 110 -9.17 -4.96 5.89
C VAL A 110 -7.95 -4.69 5.02
N GLU A 111 -7.24 -5.75 4.61
CA GLU A 111 -6.10 -5.64 3.70
C GLU A 111 -6.55 -5.48 2.25
N TYR A 112 -6.03 -4.47 1.56
CA TYR A 112 -6.23 -4.24 0.14
C TYR A 112 -4.90 -4.13 -0.60
N LYS A 113 -4.88 -4.59 -1.84
CA LYS A 113 -3.79 -4.34 -2.79
C LYS A 113 -4.02 -3.05 -3.55
N ILE A 114 -3.04 -2.16 -3.47
CA ILE A 114 -2.95 -0.92 -4.25
C ILE A 114 -2.59 -1.29 -5.69
N GLN A 115 -3.43 -0.90 -6.65
CA GLN A 115 -3.22 -1.24 -8.06
C GLN A 115 -2.23 -0.30 -8.75
N GLU A 116 -2.15 0.95 -8.30
CA GLU A 116 -1.27 1.95 -8.89
C GLU A 116 0.21 1.74 -8.50
N ASN A 117 1.12 2.09 -9.40
CA ASN A 117 2.54 2.31 -9.09
C ASN A 117 2.70 3.73 -8.57
N ILE A 118 2.74 3.91 -7.25
CA ILE A 118 2.81 5.22 -6.61
C ILE A 118 4.27 5.66 -6.52
N VAL A 119 4.77 6.25 -7.61
CA VAL A 119 6.12 6.85 -7.68
C VAL A 119 6.08 8.38 -7.79
N SER A 120 4.90 8.93 -8.05
CA SER A 120 4.61 10.36 -8.21
C SER A 120 3.13 10.65 -7.89
N THR A 121 2.72 11.92 -7.96
CA THR A 121 1.32 12.34 -7.71
C THR A 121 0.31 11.47 -8.43
N VAL A 122 -0.65 10.92 -7.68
CA VAL A 122 -1.77 10.15 -8.23
C VAL A 122 -3.09 10.89 -8.04
N SER A 123 -3.92 10.88 -9.08
CA SER A 123 -5.29 11.41 -9.05
C SER A 123 -6.32 10.37 -8.63
N LYS A 124 -5.93 9.09 -8.62
CA LYS A 124 -6.78 7.94 -8.31
C LYS A 124 -5.98 6.90 -7.51
N LEU A 125 -6.60 6.38 -6.46
CA LEU A 125 -6.13 5.26 -5.67
C LEU A 125 -7.16 4.13 -5.77
N THR A 126 -6.73 2.97 -6.25
CA THR A 126 -7.57 1.78 -6.40
C THR A 126 -7.10 0.72 -5.42
N LEU A 127 -7.97 0.36 -4.48
CA LEU A 127 -7.74 -0.65 -3.45
C LEU A 127 -8.57 -1.89 -3.75
N VAL A 128 -7.93 -3.06 -3.84
CA VAL A 128 -8.62 -4.33 -4.14
C VAL A 128 -8.39 -5.34 -3.03
N ASN A 129 -9.47 -5.85 -2.45
CA ASN A 129 -9.47 -7.03 -1.61
C ASN A 129 -10.21 -8.14 -2.35
N GLN A 130 -9.61 -9.33 -2.42
CA GLN A 130 -10.22 -10.49 -3.06
C GLN A 130 -10.18 -11.68 -2.10
N GLN A 131 -11.36 -12.25 -1.84
CA GLN A 131 -11.55 -13.41 -0.98
C GLN A 131 -12.36 -14.46 -1.74
N GLY A 132 -11.66 -15.46 -2.27
CA GLY A 132 -12.27 -16.43 -3.17
C GLY A 132 -12.87 -15.75 -4.41
N ALA A 133 -14.17 -15.96 -4.63
CA ALA A 133 -14.91 -15.34 -5.73
C ALA A 133 -15.32 -13.88 -5.46
N ILE A 134 -15.35 -13.45 -4.20
CA ILE A 134 -15.81 -12.11 -3.82
C ILE A 134 -14.67 -11.12 -3.96
N LYS A 135 -14.93 -10.02 -4.67
CA LYS A 135 -13.99 -8.92 -4.85
C LYS A 135 -14.60 -7.63 -4.32
N THR A 136 -13.89 -6.98 -3.41
CA THR A 136 -14.18 -5.61 -2.98
C THR A 136 -13.16 -4.68 -3.62
N THR A 137 -13.64 -3.67 -4.34
CA THR A 137 -12.82 -2.62 -4.96
C THR A 137 -13.24 -1.27 -4.42
N MET A 138 -12.28 -0.50 -3.90
CA MET A 138 -12.47 0.91 -3.60
C MET A 138 -11.72 1.74 -4.62
N VAL A 139 -12.37 2.79 -5.13
CA VAL A 139 -11.76 3.78 -6.01
C VAL A 139 -11.90 5.13 -5.35
N ILE A 140 -10.77 5.73 -4.98
CA ILE A 140 -10.69 7.03 -4.32
C ILE A 140 -10.04 8.01 -5.30
N LYS A 141 -10.64 9.18 -5.54
CA LYS A 141 -10.16 10.17 -6.52
C LYS A 141 -9.99 11.55 -5.92
N ARG A 142 -9.07 12.32 -6.52
CA ARG A 142 -8.80 13.74 -6.17
C ARG A 142 -9.83 14.71 -6.72
N SER A 143 -10.69 14.25 -7.62
CA SER A 143 -11.78 15.03 -8.20
C SER A 143 -13.03 14.17 -8.27
N TRP A 144 -14.18 14.83 -8.35
CA TRP A 144 -15.48 14.21 -8.56
C TRP A 144 -15.55 13.44 -9.91
#